data_AF-A0A3D2LAC5-F1
#
_entry.id   AF-A0A3D2LAC5-F1
#
_cell.length_a   1.000
_cell.length_b   1.000
_cell.length_c   1.000
_cell.angle_alpha   90.00
_cell.angle_beta   90.00
_cell.angle_gamma   90.00
#
_symmetry.space_group_name_H-M   'P 1'
#
loop_
_entity.id
_entity.type
_entity.pdbx_description
1 polymer ?
#
loop_
_entity_poly.entity_id
_entity_poly.type
_entity_poly.pdbx_seq_one_letter_code
_entity_poly.pdbx_strand_id
1 'polypeptide(L)'
;MNLVARLGLGMVFALAFAPLAVADEAAAEAAFVRGEYDTARTELSDSKTADALAFRARALLAEAMSGPADPPEDVLHRALDDANVALIMDPAHAEGRLQRAIA
;
A
#
# COMPACT_ATOMS: atom_id res chain seq x y z
N MET A 1 28.60 -27.24 53.83
CA MET A 1 29.53 -26.11 53.59
C MET A 1 29.99 -26.18 52.15
N ASN A 2 29.51 -25.29 51.28
CA ASN A 2 30.32 -24.54 50.32
C ASN A 2 29.46 -23.44 49.71
N LEU A 3 30.07 -22.27 49.68
CA LEU A 3 29.50 -20.94 49.79
C LEU A 3 29.67 -20.23 48.43
N VAL A 4 28.62 -19.55 47.99
CA VAL A 4 28.63 -18.33 47.15
C VAL A 4 28.93 -18.48 45.65
N ALA A 5 27.84 -18.29 44.91
CA ALA A 5 27.61 -17.29 43.86
C ALA A 5 28.69 -17.06 42.80
N ARG A 6 28.26 -17.04 41.54
CA ARG A 6 28.75 -16.05 40.57
C ARG A 6 27.82 -15.92 39.36
N LEU A 7 27.20 -14.74 39.30
CA LEU A 7 26.91 -13.94 38.11
C LEU A 7 25.90 -14.53 37.12
N GLY A 8 24.65 -14.09 37.31
CA GLY A 8 23.65 -14.04 36.26
C GLY A 8 24.19 -13.23 35.08
N LEU A 9 24.41 -13.91 33.97
CA LEU A 9 24.68 -13.29 32.69
C LEU A 9 23.35 -12.82 32.10
N GLY A 10 22.97 -11.61 32.49
CA GLY A 10 21.90 -10.88 31.84
C GLY A 10 22.31 -10.56 30.41
N MET A 11 21.73 -11.28 29.47
CA MET A 11 21.69 -10.87 28.07
C MET A 11 20.23 -10.75 27.67
N VAL A 12 19.63 -9.62 28.04
CA VAL A 12 18.33 -9.21 27.49
C VAL A 12 18.61 -8.82 26.04
N PHE A 13 18.34 -9.75 25.12
CA PHE A 13 18.24 -9.44 23.70
C PHE A 13 16.95 -8.64 23.52
N ALA A 14 17.03 -7.32 23.72
CA ALA A 14 15.99 -6.41 23.26
C ALA A 14 16.08 -6.38 21.73
N LEU A 15 15.45 -7.35 21.06
CA LEU A 15 15.06 -7.15 19.67
C LEU A 15 14.13 -5.94 19.68
N ALA A 16 14.67 -4.82 19.21
CA ALA A 16 13.86 -3.69 18.79
C ALA A 16 12.91 -4.22 17.71
N PHE A 17 11.65 -4.46 18.08
CA PHE A 17 10.56 -4.49 17.13
C PHE A 17 10.45 -3.09 16.55
N ALA A 18 11.26 -2.80 15.53
CA ALA A 18 10.90 -1.74 14.61
C ALA A 18 9.51 -2.11 14.07
N PRO A 19 8.53 -1.20 14.06
CA PRO A 19 7.29 -1.47 13.36
C PRO A 19 7.65 -1.80 11.92
N LEU A 20 7.40 -3.03 11.51
CA LEU A 20 7.31 -3.34 10.09
C LEU A 20 6.25 -2.37 9.56
N ALA A 21 6.63 -1.50 8.62
CA ALA A 21 5.69 -0.67 7.90
C ALA A 21 4.78 -1.60 7.11
N VAL A 22 3.72 -2.08 7.76
CA VAL A 22 2.63 -2.78 7.10
C VAL A 22 1.84 -1.69 6.42
N ALA A 23 1.67 -1.79 5.10
CA ALA A 23 0.80 -0.88 4.38
C ALA A 23 -0.56 -0.81 5.09
N ASP A 24 -0.96 0.39 5.45
CA ASP A 24 -2.17 0.61 6.22
C ASP A 24 -3.32 0.87 5.24
N GLU A 25 -3.96 -0.21 4.78
CA GLU A 25 -5.11 -0.14 3.88
C GLU A 25 -6.25 0.71 4.48
N ALA A 26 -6.40 0.73 5.80
CA ALA A 26 -7.42 1.55 6.45
C ALA A 26 -7.05 3.05 6.40
N ALA A 27 -5.77 3.39 6.61
CA ALA A 27 -5.29 4.75 6.43
C ALA A 27 -5.39 5.21 4.96
N ALA A 28 -5.07 4.32 4.01
CA ALA A 28 -5.19 4.58 2.58
C ALA A 28 -6.65 4.87 2.18
N GLU A 29 -7.61 4.03 2.60
CA GLU A 29 -9.04 4.26 2.36
C GLU A 29 -9.51 5.56 3.03
N ALA A 30 -9.08 5.83 4.27
CA ALA A 30 -9.45 7.06 4.96
C ALA A 30 -8.94 8.32 4.23
N ALA A 31 -7.71 8.29 3.70
CA ALA A 31 -7.15 9.38 2.89
C ALA A 31 -7.89 9.52 1.55
N PHE A 32 -8.18 8.40 0.88
CA PHE A 32 -8.93 8.38 -0.38
C PHE A 32 -10.31 9.03 -0.22
N VAL A 33 -11.05 8.69 0.85
CA VAL A 33 -12.36 9.28 1.14
C VAL A 33 -12.30 10.79 1.37
N ARG A 34 -11.18 11.32 1.90
CA ARG A 34 -10.94 12.76 2.05
C ARG A 34 -10.52 13.46 0.76
N GLY A 35 -10.31 12.72 -0.33
CA GLY A 35 -9.75 13.24 -1.58
C GLY A 35 -8.23 13.43 -1.54
N GLU A 36 -7.55 12.90 -0.53
CA GLU A 36 -6.10 12.97 -0.35
C GLU A 36 -5.42 11.82 -1.12
N TYR A 37 -5.60 11.80 -2.44
CA TYR A 37 -5.23 10.65 -3.27
C TYR A 37 -3.73 10.33 -3.26
N ASP A 38 -2.86 11.34 -3.23
CA ASP A 38 -1.42 11.14 -3.13
C ASP A 38 -1.00 10.52 -1.79
N THR A 39 -1.63 10.96 -0.69
CA THR A 39 -1.45 10.34 0.63
C THR A 39 -1.94 8.90 0.62
N ALA A 40 -3.12 8.63 0.06
CA ALA A 40 -3.66 7.28 -0.05
C ALA A 40 -2.71 6.33 -0.81
N ARG A 41 -2.06 6.81 -1.88
CA ARG A 41 -1.03 6.05 -2.61
C ARG A 41 0.24 5.85 -1.78
N THR A 42 0.63 6.83 -0.98
CA THR A 42 1.82 6.78 -0.11
C THR A 42 1.67 5.70 0.96
N GLU A 43 0.50 5.60 1.60
CA GLU A 43 0.20 4.57 2.60
C GLU A 43 0.32 3.13 2.05
N LEU A 44 0.19 2.96 0.74
CA LEU A 44 0.30 1.67 0.04
C LEU A 44 1.60 1.49 -0.74
N SER A 45 2.55 2.43 -0.66
CA SER A 45 3.73 2.45 -1.54
C SER A 45 4.60 1.18 -1.46
N ASP A 46 4.74 0.63 -0.25
CA ASP A 46 5.51 -0.59 0.03
C ASP A 46 4.71 -1.88 -0.18
N SER A 47 3.38 -1.82 -0.30
CA SER A 47 2.57 -3.00 -0.61
C SER A 47 2.54 -3.29 -2.11
N LYS A 48 2.67 -4.57 -2.44
CA LYS A 48 2.58 -5.10 -3.80
C LYS A 48 1.51 -6.19 -3.90
N THR A 49 0.51 -6.18 -3.03
CA THR A 49 -0.65 -7.07 -3.15
C THR A 49 -1.53 -6.66 -4.33
N ALA A 50 -2.37 -7.58 -4.83
CA ALA A 50 -3.33 -7.25 -5.89
C ALA A 50 -4.30 -6.13 -5.44
N ASP A 51 -4.75 -6.17 -4.19
CA ASP A 51 -5.60 -5.13 -3.57
C ASP A 51 -4.89 -3.77 -3.57
N ALA A 52 -3.65 -3.69 -3.09
CA ALA A 52 -2.91 -2.43 -3.02
C ALA A 52 -2.62 -1.85 -4.41
N LEU A 53 -2.32 -2.69 -5.40
CA LEU A 53 -2.11 -2.28 -6.78
C LEU A 53 -3.41 -1.76 -7.42
N ALA A 54 -4.51 -2.49 -7.27
CA ALA A 54 -5.82 -2.05 -7.76
C ALA A 54 -6.28 -0.75 -7.09
N PHE A 55 -6.02 -0.59 -5.79
CA PHE A 55 -6.28 0.63 -5.06
C PHE A 55 -5.44 1.80 -5.58
N ARG A 56 -4.13 1.60 -5.80
CA ARG A 56 -3.26 2.64 -6.36
C ARG A 56 -3.75 3.11 -7.73
N ALA A 57 -4.20 2.19 -8.60
CA ALA A 57 -4.83 2.52 -9.87
C ALA A 57 -6.10 3.37 -9.67
N ARG A 58 -6.98 2.98 -8.74
CA ARG A 58 -8.19 3.74 -8.39
C ARG A 58 -7.86 5.16 -7.92
N ALA A 59 -6.85 5.31 -7.06
CA ALA A 59 -6.42 6.60 -6.54
C ALA A 59 -5.85 7.51 -7.64
N LEU A 60 -5.06 6.97 -8.57
CA LEU A 60 -4.56 7.72 -9.73
C LEU A 60 -5.70 8.23 -10.62
N LEU A 61 -6.67 7.35 -10.93
CA LEU A 61 -7.81 7.72 -11.75
C LEU A 61 -8.72 8.74 -11.07
N ALA A 62 -9.00 8.56 -9.78
CA ALA A 62 -9.80 9.50 -9.00
C ALA A 62 -9.14 10.89 -8.95
N GLU A 63 -7.82 10.95 -8.74
CA GLU A 63 -7.04 12.19 -8.78
C GLU A 63 -7.15 12.88 -10.15
N ALA A 64 -6.93 12.13 -11.23
CA ALA A 64 -6.96 12.67 -12.58
C ALA A 64 -8.36 13.17 -12.98
N MET A 65 -9.42 12.47 -12.58
CA MET A 65 -10.80 12.82 -12.88
C MET A 65 -11.35 13.96 -12.00
N SER A 66 -10.70 14.27 -10.87
CA SER A 66 -11.12 15.37 -9.98
C SER A 66 -10.62 16.74 -10.45
N GLY A 67 -9.72 16.79 -11.43
CA GLY A 67 -9.18 18.02 -11.99
C GLY A 67 -10.12 18.73 -12.97
N PRO A 68 -9.90 20.02 -13.26
CA PRO A 68 -10.70 20.78 -14.22
C PRO A 68 -10.36 20.51 -15.69
N ALA A 69 -9.35 19.66 -15.94
CA ALA A 69 -8.83 19.35 -17.26
C ALA A 69 -8.81 17.83 -17.47
N ASP A 70 -8.69 17.41 -18.73
CA ASP A 70 -8.58 15.99 -19.06
C ASP A 70 -7.38 15.34 -18.35
N PRO A 71 -7.50 14.07 -17.91
CA PRO A 71 -6.41 13.30 -17.33
C PRO A 71 -5.15 13.29 -18.22
N PRO A 72 -3.96 13.56 -17.66
CA PRO A 72 -2.71 13.35 -18.38
C PRO A 72 -2.56 11.88 -18.80
N GLU A 73 -2.12 11.64 -20.04
CA GLU A 73 -2.00 10.29 -20.61
C GLU A 73 -1.07 9.39 -19.77
N ASP A 74 0.00 9.95 -19.21
CA ASP A 74 0.95 9.21 -18.37
C ASP A 74 0.33 8.74 -17.03
N VAL A 75 -0.68 9.44 -16.52
CA VAL A 75 -1.41 9.03 -15.31
C VAL A 75 -2.32 7.85 -15.64
N LEU A 76 -2.99 7.88 -16.79
CA LEU A 76 -3.82 6.77 -17.28
C LEU A 76 -2.99 5.51 -17.51
N HIS A 77 -1.84 5.62 -18.19
CA HIS A 77 -0.93 4.49 -18.39
C HIS A 77 -0.43 3.89 -17.08
N ARG A 78 -0.08 4.73 -16.10
CA ARG A 78 0.33 4.23 -14.76
C ARG A 78 -0.79 3.51 -14.03
N ALA A 79 -2.03 4.02 -14.10
CA ALA A 79 -3.18 3.34 -13.51
C ALA A 79 -3.46 2.00 -14.20
N LEU A 80 -3.36 1.96 -15.53
CA LEU A 80 -3.49 0.75 -16.33
C LEU A 80 -2.42 -0.29 -15.97
N ASP A 81 -1.18 0.14 -15.79
CA ASP A 81 -0.07 -0.74 -15.38
C ASP A 81 -0.32 -1.37 -14.01
N ASP A 82 -0.64 -0.56 -12.98
CA ASP A 82 -0.95 -1.08 -11.65
C ASP A 82 -2.14 -2.06 -11.69
N ALA A 83 -3.21 -1.75 -12.43
CA ALA A 83 -4.37 -2.62 -12.60
C ALA A 83 -4.02 -3.94 -13.32
N ASN A 84 -3.17 -3.89 -14.34
CA ASN A 84 -2.70 -5.07 -15.05
C ASN A 84 -1.84 -5.96 -14.15
N VAL A 85 -0.95 -5.39 -13.33
CA VAL A 85 -0.15 -6.16 -12.37
C VAL A 85 -1.07 -6.82 -11.33
N ALA A 86 -2.09 -6.11 -10.82
CA ALA A 86 -3.09 -6.69 -9.94
C ALA A 86 -3.77 -7.92 -10.58
N LEU A 87 -4.13 -7.84 -11.86
CA LEU A 87 -4.77 -8.93 -12.60
C LEU A 87 -3.84 -10.07 -13.00
N ILE A 88 -2.52 -9.82 -13.10
CA ILE A 88 -1.53 -10.88 -13.25
C ILE A 88 -1.45 -11.69 -11.95
N MET A 89 -1.51 -11.03 -10.79
CA MET A 89 -1.46 -11.68 -9.47
C MET A 89 -2.77 -12.40 -9.13
N ASP A 90 -3.90 -11.75 -9.37
CA ASP A 90 -5.24 -12.32 -9.23
C ASP A 90 -6.09 -11.99 -10.47
N PRO A 91 -6.21 -12.93 -11.43
CA PRO A 91 -7.04 -12.73 -12.62
C PRO A 91 -8.53 -12.49 -12.32
N ALA A 92 -9.01 -12.95 -11.17
CA ALA A 92 -10.39 -12.78 -10.74
C ALA A 92 -10.61 -11.49 -9.94
N HIS A 93 -9.60 -10.64 -9.74
CA HIS A 93 -9.67 -9.41 -8.96
C HIS A 93 -10.71 -8.42 -9.52
N ALA A 94 -11.79 -8.18 -8.78
CA ALA A 94 -12.91 -7.38 -9.25
C ALA A 94 -12.50 -5.92 -9.49
N GLU A 95 -11.85 -5.31 -8.50
CA GLU A 95 -11.41 -3.92 -8.57
C GLU A 95 -10.34 -3.73 -9.65
N GLY A 96 -9.45 -4.71 -9.82
CA GLY A 96 -8.40 -4.65 -10.86
C GLY A 96 -9.01 -4.61 -12.26
N ARG A 97 -10.06 -5.40 -12.51
CA ARG A 97 -10.80 -5.35 -13.79
C ARG A 97 -11.55 -4.05 -13.98
N LEU A 98 -12.14 -3.51 -12.91
CA LEU A 98 -12.84 -2.23 -12.97
C LEU A 98 -11.88 -1.12 -13.36
N GLN A 99 -10.75 -0.98 -12.67
CA GLN A 99 -9.80 0.10 -12.94
C GLN A 99 -9.16 -0.02 -14.33
N ARG A 100 -8.87 -1.24 -14.80
CA ARG A 100 -8.42 -1.46 -16.19
C ARG A 100 -9.46 -1.05 -17.24
N ALA A 101 -10.75 -1.14 -16.93
CA ALA A 101 -11.80 -0.75 -17.88
C ALA A 101 -12.00 0.78 -17.93
N ILE A 102 -11.52 1.50 -16.92
CA ILE A 102 -11.64 2.95 -16.80
C ILE A 102 -10.39 3.67 -17.35
N ALA A 103 -9.19 3.12 -17.07
CA ALA A 103 -7.91 3.64 -17.56
C ALA A 103 -7.75 3.47 -19.07
#